data_AF-A0A429BGG9-F1
#
_entry.id   AF-A0A429BGG9-F1
#
_cell.length_a   1.000
_cell.length_b   1.000
_cell.length_c   1.000
_cell.angle_alpha   90.00
_cell.angle_beta   90.00
_cell.angle_gamma   90.00
#
_symmetry.space_group_name_H-M   'P 1'
#
loop_
_entity.id
_entity.type
_entity.pdbx_description
1 polymer ?
#
loop_
_entity_poly.entity_id
_entity_poly.type
_entity_poly.pdbx_seq_one_letter_code
_entity_poly.pdbx_strand_id
1 'polypeptide(L)'
;MTTNKVLDGAVLAVRRDMEATGVPGRLGFDSPEWDDLGYLRVEYKGQYSSYGLRADEAHEPVAILVLIADLAQEVIAEQEGRIWPTCPAHSFGLHPERVRGAALWTCKAAGGHTVAAIGTLADGS
;
A
#
# COMPACT_ATOMS: atom_id res chain seq x y z
N MET A 1 -11.12 -2.92 -17.93
CA MET A 1 -9.81 -2.23 -17.78
C MET A 1 -8.74 -3.30 -17.75
N THR A 2 -7.59 -3.08 -18.40
CA THR A 2 -6.46 -4.02 -18.34
C THR A 2 -5.86 -4.02 -16.92
N THR A 3 -5.38 -5.18 -16.45
CA THR A 3 -4.76 -5.37 -15.12
C THR A 3 -3.71 -4.30 -14.78
N ASN A 4 -2.96 -3.86 -15.79
CA ASN A 4 -1.94 -2.81 -15.66
C ASN A 4 -2.52 -1.47 -15.17
N LYS A 5 -3.69 -1.05 -15.67
CA LYS A 5 -4.32 0.23 -15.26
C LYS A 5 -4.82 0.21 -13.81
N VAL A 6 -5.27 -0.95 -13.32
CA VAL A 6 -5.73 -1.09 -11.93
C VAL A 6 -4.54 -1.02 -10.98
N LEU A 7 -3.45 -1.71 -11.33
CA LEU A 7 -2.21 -1.70 -10.55
C LEU A 7 -1.56 -0.32 -10.52
N ASP A 8 -1.45 0.35 -11.67
CA ASP A 8 -0.98 1.74 -11.76
C ASP A 8 -1.79 2.68 -10.88
N GLY A 9 -3.13 2.53 -10.90
CA GLY A 9 -4.04 3.31 -10.07
C GLY A 9 -3.82 3.08 -8.57
N ALA A 10 -3.60 1.82 -8.18
CA ALA A 10 -3.36 1.44 -6.79
C ALA A 10 -2.03 2.01 -6.28
N VAL A 11 -0.95 1.85 -7.05
CA VAL A 11 0.37 2.38 -6.72
C VAL A 11 0.34 3.90 -6.64
N LEU A 12 -0.37 4.57 -7.56
CA LEU A 12 -0.53 6.03 -7.50
C LEU A 12 -1.26 6.49 -6.24
N ALA A 13 -2.29 5.76 -5.80
CA ALA A 13 -3.00 6.08 -4.56
C ALA A 13 -2.07 5.97 -3.35
N VAL A 14 -1.35 4.87 -3.19
CA VAL A 14 -0.40 4.68 -2.08
C VAL A 14 0.73 5.72 -2.11
N ARG A 15 1.21 6.11 -3.31
CA ARG A 15 2.20 7.20 -3.44
C ARG A 15 1.70 8.54 -2.95
N ARG A 16 0.42 8.88 -3.15
CA ARG A 16 -0.14 10.13 -2.61
C ARG A 16 -0.11 10.14 -1.10
N ASP A 17 -0.40 9.02 -0.47
CA ASP A 17 -0.32 8.88 0.99
C ASP A 17 1.12 8.96 1.50
N MET A 18 2.07 8.37 0.77
CA MET A 18 3.50 8.51 1.03
C MET A 18 3.92 9.98 1.01
N GLU A 19 3.55 10.70 -0.06
CA GLU A 19 3.82 12.13 -0.23
C GLU A 19 3.18 12.96 0.91
N ALA A 20 1.91 12.70 1.21
CA ALA A 20 1.15 13.39 2.26
C ALA A 20 1.75 13.23 3.67
N THR A 21 2.44 12.12 3.92
CA THR A 21 3.02 11.77 5.23
C THR A 21 4.55 11.82 5.25
N GLY A 22 5.16 12.40 4.21
CA GLY A 22 6.61 12.61 4.14
C GLY A 22 7.44 11.32 4.07
N VAL A 23 6.93 10.26 3.44
CA VAL A 23 7.78 9.15 2.97
C VAL A 23 8.46 9.61 1.67
N PRO A 24 9.80 9.74 1.63
CA PRO A 24 10.50 10.16 0.42
C PRO A 24 10.61 9.02 -0.60
N GLY A 25 10.75 9.33 -1.88
CA GLY A 25 11.00 8.33 -2.93
C GLY A 25 9.75 7.93 -3.70
N ARG A 26 9.89 6.89 -4.53
CA ARG A 26 8.84 6.42 -5.43
C ARG A 26 8.50 4.97 -5.11
N LEU A 27 7.20 4.68 -5.04
CA LEU A 27 6.70 3.31 -5.07
C LEU A 27 6.60 2.85 -6.51
N GLY A 28 7.18 1.70 -6.81
CA GLY A 28 7.09 1.01 -8.07
C GLY A 28 6.41 -0.35 -7.93
N PHE A 29 6.27 -1.02 -9.07
CA PHE A 29 6.05 -2.44 -9.10
C PHE A 29 6.86 -3.02 -10.25
N ASP A 30 7.44 -4.19 -10.04
CA ASP A 30 8.22 -4.90 -11.07
C ASP A 30 8.26 -6.39 -10.78
N SER A 31 8.64 -7.19 -11.78
CA SER A 31 8.98 -8.60 -11.60
C SER A 31 10.49 -8.72 -11.57
N PRO A 32 11.12 -8.82 -10.38
CA PRO A 32 12.57 -8.89 -10.32
C PRO A 32 13.09 -10.17 -10.97
N GLU A 33 14.26 -10.09 -11.61
CA GLU A 33 14.84 -11.21 -12.39
C GLU A 33 15.11 -12.47 -11.56
N TRP A 34 15.28 -12.32 -10.24
CA TRP A 34 15.49 -13.45 -9.33
C TRP A 34 14.20 -14.20 -8.96
N ASP A 35 13.03 -13.67 -9.30
CA ASP A 35 11.75 -14.31 -9.01
C ASP A 35 11.34 -15.24 -10.16
N ASP A 36 11.80 -16.49 -10.07
CA ASP A 36 11.48 -17.56 -11.03
C ASP A 36 9.97 -17.81 -11.21
N LEU A 37 9.14 -17.36 -10.25
CA LEU A 37 7.69 -17.53 -10.28
C LEU A 37 6.98 -16.33 -10.94
N GLY A 38 7.70 -15.26 -11.26
CA GLY A 38 7.20 -14.10 -12.01
C GLY A 38 6.16 -13.27 -11.26
N TYR A 39 6.27 -13.16 -9.93
CA TYR A 39 5.39 -12.28 -9.18
C TYR A 39 5.72 -10.81 -9.42
N LEU A 40 4.67 -10.01 -9.61
CA LEU A 40 4.76 -8.55 -9.55
C LEU A 40 4.89 -8.14 -8.07
N ARG A 41 6.01 -7.52 -7.73
CA ARG A 41 6.33 -7.09 -6.37
C ARG A 41 6.33 -5.58 -6.29
N VAL A 42 5.97 -5.06 -5.13
CA VAL A 42 6.10 -3.63 -4.84
C VAL A 42 7.58 -3.33 -4.62
N GLU A 43 8.08 -2.27 -5.24
CA GLU A 43 9.46 -1.81 -5.13
C GLU A 43 9.51 -0.45 -4.44
N TYR A 44 10.48 -0.28 -3.54
CA TYR A 44 10.78 0.99 -2.89
C TYR A 44 12.28 1.09 -2.59
N LYS A 45 12.94 2.09 -3.19
CA LYS A 45 14.38 2.38 -3.01
C LYS A 45 15.30 1.15 -3.19
N GLY A 46 15.02 0.34 -4.20
CA GLY A 46 15.77 -0.86 -4.55
C GLY A 46 15.48 -2.08 -3.69
N GLN A 47 14.51 -2.01 -2.77
CA GLN A 47 13.98 -3.17 -2.04
C GLN A 47 12.64 -3.59 -2.62
N TYR A 48 12.33 -4.89 -2.52
CA TYR A 48 11.11 -5.49 -3.02
C TYR A 48 10.34 -6.12 -1.87
N SER A 49 9.01 -6.04 -1.92
CA SER A 49 8.14 -6.74 -0.97
C SER A 49 8.40 -8.25 -0.95
N SER A 50 8.22 -8.89 0.21
CA SER A 50 8.58 -10.31 0.41
C SER A 50 7.64 -11.26 -0.33
N TYR A 51 6.45 -10.79 -0.66
CA TYR A 51 5.48 -11.48 -1.50
C TYR A 51 4.94 -10.53 -2.59
N GLY A 52 4.11 -11.05 -3.50
CA GLY A 52 3.66 -10.29 -4.65
C GLY A 52 2.38 -10.84 -5.29
N LEU A 53 2.02 -10.22 -6.41
CA LEU A 53 0.82 -10.50 -7.20
C LEU A 53 1.17 -11.39 -8.38
N ARG A 54 0.34 -12.40 -8.65
CA ARG A 54 0.41 -13.12 -9.92
C ARG A 54 -0.22 -12.28 -11.03
N ALA A 55 0.52 -12.07 -12.11
CA ALA A 55 0.05 -11.24 -13.24
C ALA A 55 -1.11 -11.88 -14.03
N ASP A 56 -1.25 -13.21 -13.96
CA ASP A 56 -2.27 -13.99 -14.67
C ASP A 56 -3.61 -14.11 -13.91
N GLU A 57 -3.68 -13.61 -12.69
CA GLU A 57 -4.90 -13.65 -11.87
C GLU A 57 -5.78 -12.42 -12.09
N ALA A 58 -7.10 -12.65 -12.11
CA ALA A 58 -8.08 -11.59 -12.13
C ALA A 58 -8.21 -11.00 -10.72
N HIS A 59 -7.85 -9.73 -10.58
CA HIS A 59 -7.84 -9.06 -9.29
C HIS A 59 -8.91 -7.98 -9.19
N GLU A 60 -9.65 -8.00 -8.09
CA GLU A 60 -10.66 -6.99 -7.79
C GLU A 60 -9.97 -5.68 -7.38
N PRO A 61 -10.34 -4.51 -7.96
CA PRO A 61 -9.61 -3.25 -7.74
C PRO A 61 -9.39 -2.84 -6.27
N VAL A 62 -10.40 -3.04 -5.42
CA VAL A 62 -10.30 -2.68 -4.00
C VAL A 62 -9.36 -3.65 -3.27
N ALA A 63 -9.43 -4.94 -3.59
CA ALA A 63 -8.48 -5.93 -3.07
C ALA A 63 -7.03 -5.62 -3.49
N ILE A 64 -6.79 -5.22 -4.75
CA ILE A 64 -5.44 -4.80 -5.19
C ILE A 64 -4.97 -3.61 -4.37
N LEU A 65 -5.80 -2.59 -4.19
CA LEU A 65 -5.39 -1.39 -3.47
C LEU A 65 -5.03 -1.69 -2.01
N VAL A 66 -5.82 -2.53 -1.33
CA VAL A 66 -5.49 -2.99 0.04
C VAL A 66 -4.16 -3.75 0.06
N LEU A 67 -3.94 -4.66 -0.89
CA LEU A 67 -2.72 -5.44 -0.96
C LEU A 67 -1.49 -4.58 -1.26
N ILE A 68 -1.56 -3.67 -2.24
CA ILE A 68 -0.46 -2.77 -2.58
C ILE A 68 -0.11 -1.85 -1.40
N ALA A 69 -1.11 -1.41 -0.65
CA ALA A 69 -0.89 -0.65 0.56
C ALA A 69 -0.14 -1.49 1.62
N ASP A 70 -0.55 -2.74 1.85
CA ASP A 70 0.13 -3.64 2.80
C ASP A 70 1.59 -3.92 2.40
N LEU A 71 1.82 -4.29 1.13
CA LEU A 71 3.16 -4.51 0.57
C LEU A 71 4.05 -3.26 0.65
N ALA A 72 3.45 -2.07 0.49
CA ALA A 72 4.18 -0.82 0.68
C ALA A 72 4.58 -0.60 2.14
N GLN A 73 3.70 -0.93 3.11
CA GLN A 73 4.05 -0.84 4.53
C GLN A 73 5.21 -1.76 4.87
N GLU A 74 5.20 -2.99 4.37
CA GLU A 74 6.29 -3.96 4.54
C GLU A 74 7.62 -3.39 4.04
N VAL A 75 7.70 -3.05 2.75
CA VAL A 75 8.97 -2.63 2.15
C VAL A 75 9.47 -1.30 2.72
N ILE A 76 8.58 -0.38 3.10
CA ILE A 76 8.96 0.87 3.78
C ILE A 76 9.47 0.59 5.20
N ALA A 77 8.86 -0.35 5.92
CA ALA A 77 9.31 -0.72 7.25
C ALA A 77 10.70 -1.35 7.21
N GLU A 78 10.95 -2.24 6.25
CA GLU A 78 12.26 -2.86 6.06
C GLU A 78 13.33 -1.83 5.64
N GLN A 79 13.00 -0.94 4.72
CA GLN A 79 13.97 -0.01 4.13
C GLN A 79 14.24 1.24 4.96
N GLU A 80 13.25 1.76 5.69
CA GLU A 80 13.38 2.97 6.51
C GLU A 80 13.44 2.68 8.02
N GLY A 81 13.19 1.43 8.44
CA GLY A 81 13.09 1.07 9.86
C GLY A 81 11.95 1.77 10.60
N ARG A 82 10.87 2.14 9.88
CA ARG A 82 9.78 2.97 10.43
C ARG A 82 8.40 2.36 10.19
N ILE A 83 7.50 2.54 11.16
CA ILE A 83 6.09 2.22 10.98
C ILE A 83 5.44 3.30 10.12
N TRP A 84 4.68 2.89 9.09
CA TRP A 84 4.00 3.82 8.20
C TRP A 84 2.73 3.20 7.59
N PRO A 85 1.67 3.98 7.32
CA PRO A 85 1.37 5.28 7.92
C PRO A 85 0.92 5.12 9.37
N THR A 86 0.99 6.19 10.16
CA THR A 86 0.56 6.18 11.57
C THR A 86 -0.72 6.97 11.77
N CYS A 87 -1.59 6.50 12.66
CA CYS A 87 -2.79 7.21 13.08
C CYS A 87 -2.44 8.54 13.74
N PRO A 88 -2.98 9.69 13.30
CA PRO A 88 -2.68 10.98 13.92
C PRO A 88 -3.18 11.07 15.36
N ALA A 89 -4.26 10.35 15.71
CA ALA A 89 -4.81 10.37 17.06
C ALA A 89 -4.07 9.46 18.06
N HIS A 90 -3.47 8.36 17.60
CA HIS A 90 -2.92 7.33 18.51
C HIS A 90 -1.45 6.97 18.25
N SER A 91 -0.84 7.50 17.18
CA SER A 91 0.54 7.22 16.77
C SER A 91 0.86 5.73 16.51
N PHE A 92 -0.16 4.88 16.36
CA PHE A 92 0.01 3.48 15.97
C PHE A 92 -0.05 3.31 14.45
N GLY A 93 0.56 2.25 13.93
CA GLY A 93 0.42 1.87 12.52
C GLY A 93 -1.04 1.73 12.11
N LEU A 94 -1.37 2.29 10.95
CA LEU A 94 -2.64 2.06 10.29
C LEU A 94 -2.60 0.72 9.58
N HIS A 95 -3.78 0.15 9.36
CA HIS A 95 -3.97 -1.09 8.63
C HIS A 95 -4.78 -0.81 7.37
N PRO A 96 -4.37 -1.31 6.20
CA PRO A 96 -5.16 -1.23 4.99
C PRO A 96 -6.25 -2.30 5.07
N GLU A 97 -7.50 -1.89 4.94
CA GLU A 97 -8.63 -2.81 5.07
C GLU A 97 -9.73 -2.52 4.05
N ARG A 98 -10.37 -3.60 3.60
CA ARG A 98 -11.60 -3.50 2.81
C ARG A 98 -12.80 -3.38 3.74
N VAL A 99 -13.41 -2.21 3.80
CA VAL A 99 -14.61 -1.94 4.61
C VAL A 99 -15.75 -1.51 3.70
N ARG A 100 -16.84 -2.28 3.69
CA ARG A 100 -18.05 -2.01 2.88
C ARG A 100 -17.74 -1.72 1.40
N GLY A 101 -16.74 -2.40 0.84
CA GLY A 101 -16.34 -2.26 -0.55
C GLY A 101 -15.41 -1.08 -0.85
N ALA A 102 -14.88 -0.38 0.15
CA ALA A 102 -13.83 0.63 -0.01
C ALA A 102 -12.52 0.18 0.63
N ALA A 103 -11.39 0.59 0.05
CA ALA A 103 -10.06 0.41 0.65
C ALA A 103 -9.77 1.58 1.58
N LEU A 104 -9.63 1.31 2.88
CA LEU A 104 -9.48 2.32 3.92
C LEU A 104 -8.23 2.07 4.76
N TRP A 105 -7.62 3.14 5.24
CA TRP A 105 -6.72 3.09 6.38
C TRP A 105 -7.54 3.06 7.67
N THR A 106 -7.35 2.04 8.48
CA THR A 106 -8.01 1.89 9.78
C THR A 106 -6.98 1.84 10.90
N CYS A 107 -7.33 2.44 12.03
CA CYS A 107 -6.58 2.29 13.27
C CYS A 107 -7.30 1.25 14.14
N LYS A 108 -6.55 0.38 14.82
CA LYS A 108 -7.11 -0.60 15.76
C LYS A 108 -7.08 -0.16 17.23
N ALA A 109 -6.53 1.02 17.51
CA ALA A 109 -6.52 1.59 18.86
C ALA A 109 -7.94 1.96 19.32
N ALA A 110 -8.17 1.89 20.64
CA ALA A 110 -9.35 2.43 21.31
C ALA A 110 -10.71 2.00 20.70
N GLY A 111 -10.85 0.73 20.32
CA GLY A 111 -12.07 0.20 19.71
C GLY A 111 -12.13 0.34 18.19
N GLY A 112 -11.11 0.97 17.60
CA GLY A 112 -10.88 1.06 16.17
C GLY A 112 -11.69 2.13 15.45
N HIS A 113 -11.09 2.75 14.44
CA HIS A 113 -11.77 3.73 13.58
C HIS A 113 -11.15 3.77 12.19
N THR A 114 -11.96 4.18 11.21
CA THR A 114 -11.46 4.59 9.90
C THR A 114 -10.76 5.93 10.02
N VAL A 115 -9.57 6.05 9.46
CA VAL A 115 -8.84 7.32 9.34
C VAL A 115 -9.12 7.99 8.00
N ALA A 116 -8.92 7.27 6.90
CA ALA A 116 -9.14 7.81 5.54
C ALA A 116 -9.34 6.69 4.52
N ALA A 117 -9.75 7.05 3.31
CA ALA A 117 -9.56 6.18 2.16
C ALA A 117 -8.08 6.12 1.79
N ILE A 118 -7.64 4.99 1.21
CA ILE A 118 -6.26 4.89 0.71
C ILE A 118 -6.10 5.84 -0.48
N GLY A 119 -5.09 6.70 -0.42
CA GLY A 119 -4.77 7.77 -1.36
C GLY A 119 -5.30 9.14 -0.96
N THR A 120 -5.92 9.29 0.21
CA THR A 120 -6.53 10.54 0.69
C THR A 120 -6.08 10.92 2.12
N LEU A 121 -4.91 10.45 2.60
CA LEU A 121 -4.43 10.82 3.94
C LEU A 121 -4.19 12.33 4.10
N ALA A 122 -3.92 13.05 3.00
CA ALA A 122 -3.80 14.51 2.99
C ALA A 122 -5.11 15.21 3.39
N ASP A 123 -6.27 14.59 3.17
CA ASP A 123 -7.59 15.20 3.36
C ASP A 123 -8.14 15.00 4.78
N GLY A 124 -7.45 14.20 5.61
CA GLY A 124 -7.86 13.84 6.98
C GLY A 124 -7.01 14.45 8.08
N SER A 125 -6.16 15.44 7.75
CA SER A 125 -5.26 16.14 8.69
C SER A 125 -5.82 17.48 9.17
#